data_AF-A0A964YG46-F1
#
_entry.id   AF-A0A964YG46-F1
#
_cell.length_a   1.000
_cell.length_b   1.000
_cell.length_c   1.000
_cell.angle_alpha   90.00
_cell.angle_beta   90.00
_cell.angle_gamma   90.00
#
_symmetry.space_group_name_H-M   'P 1'
#
loop_
_entity.id
_entity.type
_entity.pdbx_description
1 polymer ?
#
loop_
_entity_poly.entity_id
_entity_poly.type
_entity_poly.pdbx_seq_one_letter_code
_entity_poly.pdbx_strand_id
1 'polypeptide(L)'
;MRSFVHISAFCILVIFSACTKNIDSLNIDPNRPKSVTPGVMLGQMQYRVVSSTIRASRNFTHELMQVDAPRSSPNGLGLHRYVVDPGAVLWTPMYSYLTDV
;
A
#
# COMPACT_ATOMS: atom_id res chain seq x y z
N MET A 1 -14.35 55.64 -24.32
CA MET A 1 -14.29 54.19 -24.63
C MET A 1 -12.95 53.54 -24.29
N ARG A 2 -11.79 54.08 -24.70
CA ARG A 2 -10.45 53.52 -24.38
C ARG A 2 -10.17 53.30 -22.88
N SER A 3 -10.55 54.23 -21.99
CA SER A 3 -10.32 54.09 -20.54
C SER A 3 -11.11 52.93 -19.89
N PHE A 4 -12.33 52.66 -20.38
CA PHE A 4 -13.18 51.57 -19.86
C PHE A 4 -12.63 50.18 -20.21
N VAL A 5 -11.97 50.06 -21.37
CA VAL A 5 -11.29 48.83 -21.81
C VAL A 5 -10.09 48.51 -20.93
N HIS A 6 -9.32 49.51 -20.51
CA HIS A 6 -8.19 49.32 -19.60
C HIS A 6 -8.64 48.88 -18.20
N ILE A 7 -9.75 49.44 -17.70
CA ILE A 7 -10.34 49.04 -16.40
C ILE A 7 -10.85 47.60 -16.44
N SER A 8 -11.53 47.21 -17.53
CA SER A 8 -11.99 45.83 -17.74
C SER A 8 -10.83 44.83 -17.83
N ALA A 9 -9.76 45.18 -18.54
CA ALA A 9 -8.57 44.33 -18.68
C ALA A 9 -7.82 44.14 -17.35
N PHE A 10 -7.72 45.19 -16.53
CA PHE A 10 -7.12 45.11 -15.20
C PHE A 10 -7.93 44.21 -14.25
N CYS A 11 -9.26 44.29 -14.31
CA CYS A 11 -10.15 43.48 -13.48
C CYS A 11 -10.01 41.97 -13.79
N ILE A 12 -9.89 41.61 -15.07
CA ILE A 12 -9.69 40.22 -15.50
C ILE A 12 -8.36 39.66 -14.95
N LEU A 13 -7.31 40.47 -14.91
CA LEU A 13 -5.98 40.05 -14.46
C LEU A 13 -5.92 39.76 -12.94
N VAL A 14 -6.70 40.49 -12.15
CA VAL A 14 -6.79 40.29 -10.69
C VAL A 14 -7.50 38.97 -10.33
N ILE A 15 -8.52 38.57 -11.11
CA ILE A 15 -9.29 37.34 -10.86
C ILE A 15 -8.43 36.08 -11.04
N PHE A 16 -7.50 36.07 -12.01
CA PHE A 16 -6.59 34.92 -12.22
C PHE A 16 -5.51 34.79 -11.12
N SER A 17 -5.20 35.86 -10.38
CA SER A 17 -4.19 35.83 -9.31
C SER A 17 -4.69 35.25 -7.99
N ALA A 18 -6.02 35.13 -7.80
CA ALA A 18 -6.63 34.73 -6.54
C ALA A 18 -6.84 33.20 -6.39
N CYS A 19 -6.86 32.43 -7.48
CA CYS A 19 -7.27 31.02 -7.47
C CYS A 19 -6.16 29.98 -7.20
N THR A 20 -4.91 30.38 -6.97
CA THR A 20 -3.80 29.44 -6.71
C THR A 20 -3.33 29.43 -5.24
N LYS A 21 -3.93 30.25 -4.39
CA LYS A 21 -3.50 30.38 -2.98
C LYS A 21 -4.08 29.22 -2.16
N ASN A 22 -3.21 28.47 -1.47
CA ASN A 22 -3.56 27.44 -0.46
C ASN A 22 -4.13 26.10 -0.98
N ILE A 23 -3.94 25.74 -2.24
CA ILE A 23 -4.27 24.38 -2.73
C ILE A 23 -3.47 23.28 -2.00
N ASP A 24 -2.24 23.57 -1.59
CA ASP A 24 -1.39 22.60 -0.90
C ASP A 24 -1.95 22.23 0.48
N SER A 25 -2.52 23.20 1.20
CA SER A 25 -3.11 22.95 2.53
C SER A 25 -4.45 22.21 2.47
N LEU A 26 -5.17 22.29 1.35
CA LEU A 26 -6.44 21.59 1.17
C LEU A 26 -6.24 20.08 0.93
N ASN A 27 -5.07 19.69 0.41
CA ASN A 27 -4.72 18.31 0.11
C ASN A 27 -3.95 17.60 1.26
N ILE A 28 -3.85 18.25 2.43
CA ILE A 28 -3.25 17.63 3.62
C ILE A 28 -4.34 16.88 4.38
N ASP A 29 -4.38 15.56 4.21
CA ASP A 29 -5.27 14.68 4.96
C ASP A 29 -4.97 14.76 6.46
N PRO A 30 -5.88 15.29 7.30
CA PRO A 30 -5.65 15.44 8.73
C PRO A 30 -5.59 14.10 9.48
N ASN A 31 -6.08 13.02 8.86
CA ASN A 31 -6.11 11.68 9.47
C ASN A 31 -4.85 10.86 9.18
N ARG A 32 -3.96 11.34 8.31
CA ARG A 32 -2.69 10.67 8.00
C ARG A 32 -1.54 11.31 8.76
N PRO A 33 -0.60 10.51 9.31
CA PRO A 33 0.59 11.05 9.93
C PRO A 33 1.41 11.85 8.90
N LYS A 34 1.75 13.09 9.25
CA LYS A 34 2.47 14.05 8.38
C LYS A 34 3.93 13.69 8.14
N SER A 35 4.51 12.87 9.02
CA SER A 35 5.87 12.36 8.89
C SER A 35 5.92 10.93 9.37
N VAL A 36 6.46 10.06 8.53
CA VAL A 36 6.70 8.66 8.86
C VAL A 36 8.10 8.57 9.45
N THR A 37 8.22 8.22 10.74
CA THR A 37 9.53 7.90 11.33
C THR A 37 9.69 6.38 11.43
N PRO A 38 10.91 5.84 11.26
CA PRO A 38 11.15 4.38 11.25
C PRO A 38 10.63 3.68 12.51
N GLY A 39 10.69 4.35 13.67
CA GLY A 39 10.18 3.82 14.94
C GLY A 39 8.67 3.54 14.95
N VAL A 40 7.86 4.28 14.19
CA VAL A 40 6.41 4.04 14.10
C VAL A 40 6.08 2.94 13.09
N MET A 41 6.94 2.74 12.07
CA MET A 41 6.75 1.69 11.06
C MET A 41 7.23 0.31 11.50
N LEU A 42 8.23 0.25 12.40
CA LEU A 42 8.81 -1.01 12.85
C LEU A 42 7.76 -1.98 13.42
N GLY A 43 6.83 -1.49 14.25
CA GLY A 43 5.77 -2.34 14.81
C GLY A 43 4.82 -2.91 13.75
N GLN A 44 4.46 -2.10 12.75
CA GLN A 44 3.61 -2.56 11.65
C GLN A 44 4.34 -3.54 10.74
N MET A 45 5.62 -3.31 10.47
CA MET A 45 6.46 -4.24 9.72
C MET A 45 6.58 -5.59 10.42
N GLN A 46 6.92 -5.60 11.71
CA GLN A 46 7.03 -6.84 12.49
C GLN A 46 5.72 -7.64 12.44
N TYR A 47 4.58 -6.98 12.60
CA TYR A 47 3.28 -7.63 12.49
C TYR A 47 3.04 -8.24 11.09
N ARG A 48 3.38 -7.51 10.03
CA ARG A 48 3.27 -8.00 8.63
C ARG A 48 4.18 -9.19 8.37
N VAL A 49 5.43 -9.16 8.84
CA VAL A 49 6.39 -10.27 8.71
C VAL A 49 5.88 -11.51 9.44
N VAL A 50 5.45 -11.37 10.69
CA VAL A 50 4.96 -12.51 11.48
C VAL A 50 3.68 -13.09 10.88
N SER A 51 2.71 -12.25 10.54
CA SER A 51 1.43 -12.71 10.00
C SER A 51 1.56 -13.38 8.62
N SER A 52 2.42 -12.86 7.74
CA SER A 52 2.71 -13.48 6.45
C SER A 52 3.44 -14.81 6.61
N THR A 53 4.43 -14.89 7.49
CA THR A 53 5.19 -16.12 7.76
C THR A 53 4.31 -17.22 8.34
N ILE A 54 3.43 -16.90 9.30
CA ILE A 54 2.49 -17.89 9.88
C ILE A 54 1.56 -18.44 8.79
N ARG A 55 1.00 -17.57 7.94
CA ARG A 55 0.12 -17.99 6.85
C ARG A 55 0.85 -18.87 5.83
N ALA A 56 2.06 -18.48 5.45
CA ALA A 56 2.88 -19.25 4.53
C ALA A 56 3.27 -20.62 5.13
N SER A 57 3.67 -20.66 6.41
CA SER A 57 4.01 -21.91 7.10
C SER A 57 2.82 -22.86 7.16
N ARG A 58 1.62 -22.36 7.42
CA ARG A 58 0.42 -23.19 7.44
C ARG A 58 0.07 -23.72 6.04
N ASN A 59 0.10 -22.87 5.03
CA ASN A 59 -0.31 -23.28 3.68
C ASN A 59 0.75 -24.12 2.96
N PHE A 60 2.03 -23.99 3.35
CA PHE A 60 3.13 -24.70 2.71
C PHE A 60 3.70 -25.81 3.61
N THR A 61 4.38 -25.41 4.68
CA THR A 61 5.12 -26.35 5.54
C THR A 61 4.21 -27.35 6.24
N HIS A 62 3.05 -26.93 6.77
CA HIS A 62 2.17 -27.86 7.47
C HIS A 62 1.55 -28.89 6.53
N GLU A 63 1.10 -28.49 5.33
CA GLU A 63 0.58 -29.44 4.35
C GLU A 63 1.69 -30.38 3.84
N LEU A 64 2.91 -29.87 3.62
CA LEU A 64 4.06 -30.66 3.17
C LEU A 64 4.53 -31.67 4.23
N MET A 65 4.55 -31.26 5.50
CA MET A 65 4.94 -32.10 6.64
C MET A 65 3.77 -32.90 7.21
N GLN A 66 2.60 -32.86 6.56
CA GLN A 66 1.40 -33.60 6.95
C GLN A 66 0.91 -33.29 8.39
N VAL A 67 1.14 -32.06 8.86
CA VAL A 67 0.68 -31.56 10.17
C VAL A 67 -0.80 -31.16 10.12
N ASP A 68 -1.22 -30.56 9.01
CA ASP A 68 -2.62 -30.28 8.72
C ASP A 68 -2.95 -30.63 7.26
N ALA A 69 -4.26 -30.76 6.98
CA ALA A 69 -4.77 -31.08 5.65
C ALA A 69 -5.74 -29.97 5.18
N PRO A 70 -5.73 -29.63 3.89
CA PRO A 70 -6.62 -28.62 3.35
C PRO A 70 -8.08 -29.08 3.44
N ARG A 71 -9.00 -28.13 3.70
CA ARG A 71 -10.44 -28.42 3.80
C ARG A 71 -11.07 -28.89 2.48
N SER A 72 -10.47 -28.53 1.34
CA SER A 72 -10.87 -28.99 0.02
C SER A 72 -9.63 -29.18 -0.86
N SER A 73 -9.68 -30.18 -1.74
CA SER A 73 -8.65 -30.43 -2.75
C SER A 73 -9.31 -30.43 -4.12
N PRO A 74 -9.25 -29.29 -4.85
CA PRO A 74 -9.69 -29.23 -6.23
C PRO A 74 -8.93 -30.29 -7.05
N ASN A 75 -9.66 -31.12 -7.79
CA ASN A 75 -9.12 -32.18 -8.64
C ASN A 75 -8.32 -33.28 -7.91
N GLY A 76 -8.39 -33.36 -6.58
CA GLY A 76 -7.59 -34.31 -5.81
C GLY A 76 -6.08 -34.06 -5.91
N LEU A 77 -5.67 -32.84 -6.24
CA LEU A 77 -4.26 -32.44 -6.28
C LEU A 77 -4.01 -31.38 -5.21
N GLY A 78 -2.73 -31.15 -4.88
CA GLY A 78 -2.32 -30.14 -3.91
C GLY A 78 -1.05 -30.51 -3.17
N LEU A 79 -0.61 -29.60 -2.30
CA LEU A 79 0.67 -29.71 -1.62
C LEU A 79 0.73 -30.88 -0.63
N HIS A 80 -0.39 -31.21 0.01
CA HIS A 80 -0.57 -32.44 0.79
C HIS A 80 -0.29 -33.76 0.03
N ARG A 81 -0.16 -33.73 -1.31
CA ARG A 81 0.27 -34.85 -2.17
C ARG A 81 1.63 -34.61 -2.85
N TYR A 82 2.43 -33.68 -2.33
CA TYR A 82 3.73 -33.28 -2.88
C TYR A 82 3.66 -32.67 -4.28
N VAL A 83 2.50 -32.19 -4.71
CA VAL A 83 2.38 -31.37 -5.92
C VAL A 83 2.72 -29.94 -5.54
N VAL A 84 3.94 -29.52 -5.90
CA VAL A 84 4.49 -28.20 -5.54
C VAL A 84 4.37 -27.26 -6.73
N ASP A 85 3.50 -26.26 -6.59
CA ASP A 85 3.47 -25.13 -7.54
C ASP A 85 4.43 -24.03 -7.07
N PRO A 86 5.29 -23.50 -7.96
CA PRO A 86 6.16 -22.39 -7.63
C PRO A 86 5.32 -21.13 -7.35
N GLY A 87 5.27 -20.71 -6.09
CA GLY A 87 4.55 -19.51 -5.65
C GLY A 87 5.46 -18.47 -5.02
N ALA A 88 5.19 -17.19 -5.27
CA ALA A 88 5.93 -16.06 -4.69
C ALA A 88 5.38 -15.59 -3.32
N VAL A 89 4.65 -16.46 -2.61
CA VAL A 89 3.84 -16.10 -1.42
C VAL A 89 4.68 -15.52 -0.27
N LEU A 90 5.94 -15.95 -0.14
CA LEU A 90 6.85 -15.43 0.89
C LEU A 90 7.89 -14.46 0.30
N TRP A 91 8.44 -14.75 -0.88
CA TRP A 91 9.55 -14.01 -1.46
C TRP A 91 9.22 -12.53 -1.69
N THR A 92 8.24 -12.24 -2.55
CA THR A 92 7.86 -10.86 -2.90
C THR A 92 7.50 -10.00 -1.68
N PRO A 93 6.63 -10.44 -0.76
CA PRO A 93 6.29 -9.63 0.40
C PRO A 93 7.47 -9.42 1.34
N MET A 94 8.32 -10.43 1.58
CA MET A 94 9.49 -10.26 2.45
C MET A 94 10.46 -9.20 1.92
N TYR A 95 10.76 -9.22 0.61
CA TYR A 95 11.58 -8.18 0.01
C TYR A 95 10.91 -6.80 0.08
N SER A 96 9.58 -6.72 -0.10
CA SER A 96 8.87 -5.45 0.04
C SER A 96 8.94 -4.88 1.47
N TYR A 97 8.88 -5.74 2.49
CA TYR A 97 9.01 -5.31 3.88
C TYR A 97 10.43 -4.83 4.20
N LEU A 98 11.45 -5.47 3.63
CA LEU A 98 12.84 -5.06 3.79
C LEU A 98 13.16 -3.74 3.08
N THR A 99 12.42 -3.37 2.04
CA THR A 99 12.57 -2.06 1.39
C THR A 99 11.81 -0.93 2.07
N ASP A 100 10.89 -1.24 3.00
CA ASP A 100 10.09 -0.26 3.75
C ASP A 100 10.84 0.32 4.98
N VAL A 101 12.05 -0.17 5.29
CA VAL A 101 12.91 0.30 6.41
C VAL A 101 14.01 1.24 5.96
#